data_AF-A0A0R3WY86-F1
#
_entry.id   AF-A0A0R3WY86-F1
#
_cell.length_a   1.000
_cell.length_b   1.000
_cell.length_c   1.000
_cell.angle_alpha   90.00
_cell.angle_beta   90.00
_cell.angle_gamma   90.00
#
_symmetry.space_group_name_H-M   'P 1'
#
loop_
_entity.id
_entity.type
_entity.pdbx_description
1 polymer ?
#
loop_
_entity_poly.entity_id
_entity_poly.type
_entity_poly.pdbx_seq_one_letter_code
_entity_poly.pdbx_strand_id
1 'polypeptide(L)'
;AVVKNQHEEIADLQRARLRPFDCVLYAQSLSVLLRREDNARKELGAFLRLLTPHHTLALVIVDDVEERERSGMDLLVEYANKLGFGTEAPLTTAPMNWRIWHVISGYVNPIDSKDIFEWLCQDVIWRRMQESVVSLTDELAMRCNV
;
A
#
# COMPACT_ATOMS: atom_id res chain seq x y z
N ALA A 1 13.80 -11.71 32.62
CA ALA A 1 13.28 -12.20 31.32
C ALA A 1 12.21 -11.23 30.87
N VAL A 2 12.41 -10.53 29.75
CA VAL A 2 11.38 -9.65 29.20
C VAL A 2 10.35 -10.57 28.54
N VAL A 3 9.12 -10.60 29.06
CA VAL A 3 8.01 -11.28 28.42
C VAL A 3 7.71 -10.50 27.14
N LYS A 4 8.23 -10.96 26.00
CA LYS A 4 7.82 -10.41 24.71
C LYS A 4 6.32 -10.66 24.57
N ASN A 5 5.56 -9.61 24.29
CA ASN A 5 4.13 -9.71 24.09
C ASN A 5 3.88 -10.58 22.85
N GLN A 6 3.01 -11.59 22.94
CA GLN A 6 2.69 -12.49 21.83
C GLN A 6 2.27 -11.73 20.55
N HIS A 7 1.66 -10.55 20.70
CA HIS A 7 1.30 -9.68 19.58
C HIS A 7 2.52 -9.11 18.84
N GLU A 8 3.58 -8.76 19.57
CA GLU A 8 4.83 -8.26 18.97
C GLU A 8 5.55 -9.38 18.22
N GLU A 9 5.54 -10.60 18.77
CA GLU A 9 6.15 -11.77 18.13
C GLU A 9 5.44 -12.13 16.82
N ILE A 10 4.12 -12.11 16.79
CA ILE A 10 3.34 -12.32 15.57
C ILE A 10 3.63 -11.22 14.54
N ALA A 11 3.68 -9.95 14.97
CA ALA A 11 4.01 -8.84 14.09
C ALA A 11 5.43 -8.96 13.51
N ASP A 12 6.42 -9.36 14.33
CA ASP A 12 7.80 -9.61 13.91
C ASP A 12 7.86 -10.70 12.82
N LEU A 13 7.12 -11.80 13.02
CA LEU A 13 7.03 -12.89 12.03
C LEU A 13 6.38 -12.42 10.72
N GLN A 14 5.32 -11.62 10.80
CA GLN A 14 4.66 -11.06 9.62
C GLN A 14 5.58 -10.10 8.86
N ARG A 15 6.32 -9.22 9.57
CA ARG A 15 7.33 -8.34 8.96
C ARG A 15 8.44 -9.14 8.28
N ALA A 16 8.96 -10.17 8.95
CA ALA A 16 9.97 -11.05 8.38
C ALA A 16 9.48 -11.75 7.11
N ARG A 17 8.19 -12.14 7.07
CA ARG A 17 7.57 -12.73 5.89
C ARG A 17 7.39 -11.75 4.73
N LEU A 18 7.08 -10.49 5.01
CA LEU A 18 6.88 -9.46 3.98
C LEU A 18 8.20 -8.88 3.44
N ARG A 19 9.25 -8.86 4.26
CA ARG A 19 10.56 -8.28 3.94
C ARG A 19 11.16 -8.66 2.57
N PRO A 20 11.05 -9.90 2.06
CA PRO A 20 11.63 -10.27 0.78
C PRO A 20 10.91 -9.67 -0.43
N PHE A 21 9.71 -9.12 -0.25
CA PHE A 21 8.88 -8.62 -1.34
C PHE A 21 9.07 -7.12 -1.52
N ASP A 22 9.44 -6.68 -2.73
CA ASP A 22 9.52 -5.25 -3.04
C ASP A 22 8.15 -4.59 -3.18
N CYS A 23 7.12 -5.38 -3.48
CA CYS A 23 5.78 -4.90 -3.75
C CYS A 23 4.75 -5.75 -3.02
N VAL A 24 3.73 -5.10 -2.49
CA VAL A 24 2.63 -5.73 -1.75
C VAL A 24 1.30 -5.23 -2.30
N LEU A 25 0.40 -6.17 -2.58
CA LEU A 25 -0.95 -5.86 -3.07
C LEU A 25 -1.96 -6.14 -1.96
N TYR A 26 -2.69 -5.10 -1.57
CA TYR A 26 -3.78 -5.18 -0.59
C TYR A 26 -5.10 -5.00 -1.33
N ALA A 27 -5.82 -6.09 -1.56
CA ALA A 27 -7.11 -6.07 -2.22
C ALA A 27 -8.25 -6.09 -1.20
N GLN A 28 -9.25 -5.25 -1.41
CA GLN A 28 -10.38 -5.10 -0.50
C GLN A 28 -11.68 -4.92 -1.30
N SER A 29 -12.65 -5.80 -1.06
CA SER A 29 -13.99 -5.66 -1.64
C SER A 29 -14.71 -4.42 -1.10
N LEU A 30 -15.38 -3.71 -1.99
CA LEU A 30 -16.16 -2.51 -1.70
C LEU A 30 -17.34 -2.81 -0.77
N SER A 31 -18.03 -3.93 -0.99
CA SER A 31 -19.15 -4.36 -0.15
C SER A 31 -18.74 -4.57 1.31
N VAL A 32 -17.53 -5.11 1.54
CA VAL A 32 -16.97 -5.34 2.88
C VAL A 32 -16.59 -4.01 3.54
N LEU A 33 -15.98 -3.10 2.77
CA LEU A 33 -15.67 -1.75 3.24
C LEU A 33 -16.92 -1.01 3.70
N LEU A 34 -17.95 -0.98 2.85
CA LEU A 34 -19.22 -0.31 3.14
C LEU A 34 -19.90 -0.84 4.40
N ARG A 35 -19.79 -2.14 4.68
CA ARG A 35 -20.42 -2.78 5.84
C ARG A 35 -19.61 -2.66 7.13
N ARG A 36 -18.28 -2.51 7.04
CA ARG A 36 -17.35 -2.62 8.18
C ARG A 36 -16.20 -1.61 8.11
N GLU A 37 -16.53 -0.36 7.80
CA GLU A 37 -15.56 0.72 7.55
C GLU A 37 -14.49 0.83 8.65
N ASP A 38 -14.89 0.92 9.92
CA ASP A 38 -13.95 1.06 11.04
C ASP A 38 -13.00 -0.13 11.20
N ASN A 39 -13.48 -1.35 10.94
CA ASN A 39 -12.66 -2.54 11.04
C ASN A 39 -11.66 -2.59 9.88
N ALA A 40 -12.11 -2.32 8.65
CA ALA A 40 -11.24 -2.26 7.49
C ALA A 40 -10.15 -1.19 7.65
N ARG A 41 -10.48 -0.03 8.24
CA ARG A 41 -9.51 1.03 8.54
C ARG A 41 -8.48 0.58 9.59
N LYS A 42 -8.92 -0.10 10.65
CA LYS A 42 -8.01 -0.65 11.68
C LYS A 42 -7.11 -1.75 11.12
N GLU A 43 -7.65 -2.64 10.30
CA GLU A 43 -6.91 -3.72 9.65
C GLU A 43 -5.87 -3.16 8.68
N LEU A 44 -6.25 -2.20 7.84
CA LEU A 44 -5.31 -1.50 6.96
C LEU A 44 -4.23 -0.78 7.79
N GLY A 45 -4.60 -0.05 8.83
CA GLY A 45 -3.64 0.63 9.71
C GLY A 45 -2.66 -0.33 10.39
N ALA A 46 -3.13 -1.48 10.86
CA ALA A 46 -2.28 -2.52 11.42
C ALA A 46 -1.34 -3.12 10.36
N PHE A 47 -1.85 -3.35 9.15
CA PHE A 47 -1.07 -3.87 8.03
C PHE A 47 0.04 -2.92 7.58
N LEU A 48 -0.26 -1.62 7.47
CA LEU A 48 0.72 -0.59 7.10
C LEU A 48 1.91 -0.54 8.07
N ARG A 49 1.70 -0.83 9.36
CA ARG A 49 2.77 -0.91 10.37
C ARG A 49 3.69 -2.11 10.19
N LEU A 50 3.31 -3.09 9.38
CA LEU A 50 4.16 -4.24 9.03
C LEU A 50 5.06 -3.92 7.84
N LEU A 51 4.74 -2.89 7.07
CA LEU A 51 5.47 -2.50 5.89
C LEU A 51 6.59 -1.51 6.25
N THR A 52 7.63 -1.51 5.42
CA THR A 52 8.81 -0.65 5.56
C THR A 52 8.93 0.26 4.33
N PRO A 53 9.75 1.33 4.38
CA PRO A 53 10.00 2.20 3.23
C PRO A 53 10.48 1.49 1.95
N HIS A 54 11.05 0.28 2.07
CA HIS A 54 11.52 -0.49 0.92
C HIS A 54 10.40 -1.22 0.15
N HIS A 55 9.18 -1.24 0.69
CA HIS A 55 8.04 -1.81 0.00
C HIS A 55 7.36 -0.76 -0.89
N THR A 56 6.65 -1.22 -1.92
CA THR A 56 5.65 -0.43 -2.64
C THR A 56 4.29 -1.08 -2.40
N LEU A 57 3.27 -0.27 -2.08
CA LEU A 57 1.93 -0.76 -1.78
C LEU A 57 0.94 -0.39 -2.89
N ALA A 58 0.29 -1.39 -3.48
CA ALA A 58 -0.96 -1.18 -4.22
C ALA A 58 -2.15 -1.52 -3.35
N LEU A 59 -3.00 -0.53 -3.09
CA LEU A 59 -4.34 -0.75 -2.56
C LEU A 59 -5.30 -0.92 -3.73
N VAL A 60 -6.00 -2.04 -3.77
CA VAL A 60 -6.97 -2.35 -4.83
C VAL A 60 -8.35 -2.45 -4.21
N ILE A 61 -9.24 -1.53 -4.56
CA ILE A 61 -10.65 -1.57 -4.18
C ILE A 61 -11.40 -2.32 -5.27
N VAL A 62 -11.94 -3.48 -4.93
CA VAL A 62 -12.72 -4.31 -5.85
C VAL A 62 -14.19 -3.94 -5.68
N ASP A 63 -14.76 -3.29 -6.67
CA ASP A 63 -16.19 -2.95 -6.73
C ASP A 63 -17.00 -4.20 -7.10
N ASP A 64 -17.52 -4.85 -6.07
CA ASP A 64 -18.34 -6.05 -6.13
C ASP A 64 -19.84 -5.75 -5.90
N VAL A 65 -20.25 -4.49 -6.04
CA VAL A 65 -21.62 -4.04 -5.77
C VAL A 65 -22.37 -3.84 -7.10
N GLU A 66 -23.35 -4.69 -7.39
CA GLU A 66 -24.09 -4.66 -8.67
C GLU A 66 -25.04 -3.45 -8.83
N GLU A 67 -25.27 -2.67 -7.77
CA GLU A 67 -26.19 -1.53 -7.77
C GLU A 67 -25.55 -0.27 -7.14
N ARG A 68 -25.31 0.76 -7.97
CA ARG A 68 -25.88 2.11 -7.81
C ARG A 68 -25.25 3.09 -8.78
N GLU A 69 -26.11 4.00 -9.25
CA GLU A 69 -25.89 5.16 -10.12
C GLU A 69 -24.87 6.21 -9.60
N ARG A 70 -23.98 5.84 -8.69
CA ARG A 70 -22.84 6.67 -8.30
C ARG A 70 -21.68 6.35 -9.21
N SER A 71 -21.08 7.37 -9.81
CA SER A 71 -19.89 7.14 -10.63
C SER A 71 -18.81 6.49 -9.75
N GLY A 72 -18.12 5.45 -10.23
CA GLY A 72 -17.05 4.79 -9.46
C GLY A 72 -15.95 5.76 -9.01
N MET A 73 -15.84 6.92 -9.67
CA MET A 73 -14.98 8.02 -9.30
C MET A 73 -15.40 8.71 -8.00
N ASP A 74 -16.69 8.95 -7.77
CA ASP A 74 -17.18 9.60 -6.55
C ASP A 74 -16.91 8.73 -5.32
N LEU A 75 -17.10 7.41 -5.45
CA LEU A 75 -16.74 6.47 -4.38
C LEU A 75 -15.22 6.42 -4.18
N LEU A 76 -14.42 6.29 -5.25
CA LEU A 76 -12.96 6.28 -5.14
C LEU A 76 -12.44 7.53 -4.43
N VAL A 77 -12.96 8.72 -4.77
CA VAL A 77 -12.58 9.98 -4.13
C VAL A 77 -13.01 10.01 -2.65
N GLU A 78 -14.23 9.57 -2.33
CA GLU A 78 -14.70 9.45 -0.96
C GLU A 78 -13.77 8.53 -0.13
N TYR A 79 -13.37 7.39 -0.70
CA TYR A 79 -12.48 6.45 -0.01
C TYR A 79 -11.03 6.91 0.06
N ALA A 80 -10.52 7.52 -1.00
CA ALA A 80 -9.20 8.12 -0.99
C ALA A 80 -9.11 9.16 0.14
N ASN A 81 -10.16 9.97 0.34
CA ASN A 81 -10.23 10.91 1.46
C ASN A 81 -10.27 10.17 2.82
N LYS A 82 -11.09 9.13 2.96
CA LYS A 82 -11.22 8.40 4.24
C LYS A 82 -9.99 7.57 4.62
N LEU A 83 -9.28 7.00 3.65
CA LEU A 83 -8.17 6.07 3.86
C LEU A 83 -6.79 6.71 3.63
N GLY A 84 -6.70 7.70 2.75
CA GLY A 84 -5.40 8.24 2.31
C GLY A 84 -5.21 9.75 2.33
N PHE A 85 -6.25 10.56 2.47
CA PHE A 85 -6.12 12.02 2.48
C PHE A 85 -6.86 12.65 3.68
N GLY A 86 -6.14 12.88 4.77
CA GLY A 86 -6.63 13.53 5.98
C GLY A 86 -5.59 13.45 7.11
N THR A 87 -5.66 14.34 8.10
CA THR A 87 -4.69 14.41 9.22
C THR A 87 -4.65 13.14 10.08
N GLU A 88 -5.66 12.26 9.97
CA GLU A 88 -5.77 11.00 10.70
C GLU A 88 -5.91 9.77 9.79
N ALA A 89 -5.76 9.94 8.47
CA ALA A 89 -5.94 8.86 7.50
C ALA A 89 -4.73 7.90 7.52
N PRO A 90 -4.93 6.57 7.49
CA PRO A 90 -3.83 5.60 7.60
C PRO A 90 -2.69 5.81 6.59
N LEU A 91 -2.98 6.19 5.34
CA LEU A 91 -1.96 6.31 4.31
C LEU A 91 -1.18 7.63 4.32
N THR A 92 -1.64 8.68 5.02
CA THR A 92 -0.86 9.93 5.13
C THR A 92 0.42 9.76 5.95
N THR A 93 0.47 8.73 6.80
CA THR A 93 1.64 8.36 7.60
C THR A 93 2.37 7.12 7.07
N ALA A 94 1.94 6.61 5.92
CA ALA A 94 2.52 5.41 5.34
C ALA A 94 3.99 5.68 4.96
N PRO A 95 4.95 4.86 5.46
CA PRO A 95 6.37 5.14 5.31
C PRO A 95 6.92 4.81 3.91
N MET A 96 6.07 4.38 3.00
CA MET A 96 6.44 3.79 1.72
C MET A 96 5.61 4.39 0.57
N ASN A 97 6.04 4.20 -0.67
CA ASN A 97 5.25 4.61 -1.83
C ASN A 97 3.98 3.76 -1.91
N TRP A 98 2.84 4.41 -2.13
CA TRP A 98 1.56 3.71 -2.26
C TRP A 98 0.70 4.32 -3.38
N ARG A 99 -0.16 3.48 -3.96
CA ARG A 99 -1.16 3.89 -4.96
C ARG A 99 -2.49 3.18 -4.68
N ILE A 100 -3.60 3.85 -4.96
CA ILE A 100 -4.95 3.28 -4.85
C ILE A 100 -5.51 3.07 -6.25
N TRP A 101 -6.07 1.89 -6.46
CA TRP A 101 -6.72 1.47 -7.70
C TRP A 101 -8.16 1.06 -7.41
N HIS A 102 -9.07 1.41 -8.33
CA HIS A 102 -10.46 0.98 -8.31
C HIS A 102 -10.70 0.00 -9.46
N VAL A 103 -11.14 -1.21 -9.14
CA VAL A 103 -11.36 -2.29 -10.12
C VAL A 103 -12.80 -2.75 -10.04
N ILE A 104 -13.51 -2.70 -11.17
CA ILE A 104 -14.92 -3.12 -11.24
C ILE A 104 -15.00 -4.63 -11.48
N SER A 105 -15.67 -5.34 -10.57
CA SER A 105 -15.94 -6.77 -10.69
C SER A 105 -16.97 -7.01 -11.81
N GLY A 106 -16.71 -7.99 -12.68
CA GLY A 106 -17.66 -8.42 -13.72
C GLY A 106 -17.45 -7.82 -15.12
N TYR A 107 -16.54 -6.86 -15.31
CA TYR A 107 -16.09 -6.48 -16.65
C TYR A 107 -15.10 -7.52 -17.20
N VAL A 108 -15.38 -8.02 -18.42
CA VAL A 108 -14.61 -9.09 -19.11
C VAL A 108 -13.13 -8.70 -19.35
N ASN A 109 -12.82 -7.40 -19.28
CA ASN A 109 -11.47 -6.89 -19.05
C ASN A 109 -11.55 -5.97 -17.83
N PRO A 110 -11.08 -6.39 -16.63
CA PRO A 110 -10.92 -5.48 -15.52
C PRO A 110 -9.84 -4.49 -15.95
N ILE A 111 -10.23 -3.31 -16.43
CA ILE A 111 -9.33 -2.18 -16.67
C ILE A 111 -8.39 -2.07 -15.47
N ASP A 112 -7.07 -2.14 -15.61
CA ASP A 112 -6.28 -3.09 -16.38
C ASP A 112 -5.43 -3.75 -15.28
N SER A 113 -5.71 -4.98 -14.86
CA SER A 113 -4.88 -5.65 -13.84
C SER A 113 -3.38 -5.61 -14.23
N LYS A 114 -3.13 -5.66 -15.55
CA LYS A 114 -1.84 -5.41 -16.18
C LYS A 114 -1.27 -4.02 -15.85
N ASP A 115 -2.05 -2.95 -15.95
CA ASP A 115 -1.61 -1.59 -15.62
C ASP A 115 -1.20 -1.47 -14.15
N ILE A 116 -1.94 -2.12 -13.24
CA ILE A 116 -1.57 -2.16 -11.81
C ILE A 116 -0.16 -2.76 -11.68
N PHE A 117 0.11 -3.89 -12.33
CA PHE A 117 1.43 -4.52 -12.30
C PHE A 117 2.50 -3.66 -12.97
N GLU A 118 2.21 -3.06 -14.14
CA GLU A 118 3.17 -2.21 -14.85
C GLU A 118 3.59 -1.01 -14.00
N TRP A 119 2.63 -0.30 -13.40
CA TRP A 119 2.90 0.81 -12.50
C TRP A 119 3.67 0.40 -11.25
N LEU A 120 3.32 -0.73 -10.64
CA LEU A 120 4.04 -1.25 -9.48
C LEU A 120 5.49 -1.61 -9.82
N CYS A 121 5.72 -2.24 -10.97
CA CYS A 121 7.07 -2.54 -11.44
C CYS A 121 7.87 -1.25 -11.68
N GLN A 122 7.26 -0.23 -12.28
CA GLN A 122 7.91 1.06 -12.48
C GLN A 122 8.29 1.72 -11.15
N ASP A 123 7.41 1.73 -10.16
CA ASP A 123 7.68 2.30 -8.83
C ASP A 123 8.85 1.58 -8.13
N VAL A 124 8.91 0.25 -8.22
CA VAL A 124 10.02 -0.55 -7.65
C VAL A 124 11.33 -0.23 -8.36
N ILE A 125 11.34 -0.20 -9.70
CA ILE A 125 12.52 0.13 -10.49
C ILE A 125 13.01 1.54 -10.15
N TRP A 126 12.09 2.50 -10.13
CA TRP A 126 12.39 3.90 -9.83
C TRP A 126 12.98 4.06 -8.43
N ARG A 127 12.39 3.45 -7.41
CA ARG A 127 12.92 3.46 -6.04
C ARG A 127 14.34 2.90 -5.98
N ARG A 128 14.60 1.74 -6.60
CA ARG A 128 15.93 1.12 -6.61
C ARG A 128 16.97 2.00 -7.32
N MET A 129 16.58 2.70 -8.38
CA MET A 129 17.44 3.67 -9.05
C MET A 129 17.79 4.84 -8.11
N GLN A 130 16.82 5.37 -7.37
CA GLN A 130 17.07 6.43 -6.39
C GLN A 130 18.03 5.97 -5.29
N GLU A 131 17.81 4.79 -4.72
CA GLU A 131 18.70 4.21 -3.69
C GLU A 131 20.14 4.04 -4.20
N SER A 132 20.29 3.62 -5.47
CA SER A 132 21.61 3.43 -6.11
C SER A 132 22.34 4.76 -6.36
N VAL A 133 21.61 5.80 -6.74
CA VAL A 133 22.17 7.15 -6.92
C VAL A 133 22.63 7.73 -5.59
N VAL A 134 21.83 7.57 -4.53
CA VAL A 134 22.19 8.03 -3.18
C VAL A 134 23.45 7.34 -2.66
N SER A 135 23.57 6.01 -2.84
CA SER A 135 24.78 5.29 -2.41
C SER A 135 26.04 5.76 -3.15
N LEU A 136 25.92 6.09 -4.44
CA LEU A 136 27.04 6.62 -5.23
C LEU A 136 27.45 8.02 -4.76
N THR A 137 26.48 8.88 -4.45
CA THR A 137 26.76 10.21 -3.92
C THR A 137 27.35 10.17 -2.52
N ASP A 138 26.94 9.25 -1.66
CA ASP A 138 27.51 9.07 -0.32
C ASP A 138 28.95 8.54 -0.40
N GLU A 139 29.23 7.59 -1.29
CA GLU A 139 30.60 7.12 -1.55
C GLU A 139 31.49 8.22 -2.11
N LEU A 140 30.98 9.05 -3.02
CA LEU A 140 31.73 10.20 -3.58
C LEU A 140 31.95 11.29 -2.51
N ALA A 141 30.96 11.59 -1.68
CA ALA A 141 31.11 12.54 -0.58
C ALA A 141 32.12 12.05 0.47
N MET A 142 32.17 10.76 0.78
CA MET A 142 33.22 10.19 1.63
C MET A 142 34.61 10.25 1.00
N ARG A 143 34.71 10.10 -0.34
CA ARG A 143 35.99 10.22 -1.06
C ARG A 143 36.47 11.66 -1.23
N CYS A 144 35.57 12.64 -1.23
CA CYS A 144 35.90 14.06 -1.34
C CYS A 144 36.22 14.74 0.00
N ASN A 145 36.02 14.05 1.13
CA ASN A 145 36.39 14.52 2.48
C ASN A 145 37.76 13.98 2.94
N VAL A 146 38.67 13.67 2.00
CA VAL A 146 40.08 13.30 2.25
C VAL A 146 41.00 14.39 1.73
#